data_AF-A0A081K6K4-F1
#
_entry.id   AF-A0A081K6K4-F1
#
_cell.length_a   1.000
_cell.length_b   1.000
_cell.length_c   1.000
_cell.angle_alpha   90.00
_cell.angle_beta   90.00
_cell.angle_gamma   90.00
#
_symmetry.space_group_name_H-M   'P 1'
#
loop_
_entity.id
_entity.type
_entity.pdbx_description
1 polymer ?
#
loop_
_entity_poly.entity_id
_entity_poly.type
_entity_poly.pdbx_seq_one_letter_code
_entity_poly.pdbx_strand_id
1 'polypeptide(L)'
;MKIAGALVISFMVAGCQSTYYSAMEKVGIHKRDIMVDRIEDTQSAQEQAQEQFQSALEQFQSVINFDGGDLEAAYNDLNAEYEDSLAAAEKVRDRIASVQSVSDALFDEWEEELNLYKSDSLRRASAQKLKDTRRQYQRMMVSLEKSEQRMQPVLDAFQDQVLYLKHNLNARAISALKGEFNTIKADIDRLISDMQVSIDQSRQFIKALKQP
;
A
#
# COMPACT_ATOMS: atom_id res chain seq x y z
N MET A 1 29.00 -46.33 -18.58
CA MET A 1 28.70 -46.72 -17.18
C MET A 1 28.20 -45.47 -16.46
N LYS A 2 26.89 -45.45 -16.16
CA LYS A 2 26.11 -44.61 -15.22
C LYS A 2 26.50 -43.12 -15.05
N ILE A 3 25.71 -42.23 -15.66
CA ILE A 3 25.54 -40.84 -15.19
C ILE A 3 24.32 -40.86 -14.26
N ALA A 4 24.53 -40.66 -12.96
CA ALA A 4 23.47 -40.52 -11.97
C ALA A 4 22.94 -39.08 -12.01
N GLY A 5 21.77 -38.88 -12.60
CA GLY A 5 21.06 -37.61 -12.55
C GLY A 5 20.33 -37.47 -11.21
N ALA A 6 20.77 -36.53 -10.37
CA ALA A 6 20.04 -36.12 -9.19
C ALA A 6 18.85 -35.24 -9.63
N LEU A 7 17.64 -35.75 -9.45
CA LEU A 7 16.40 -35.01 -9.66
C LEU A 7 16.13 -34.17 -8.40
N VAL A 8 16.49 -32.89 -8.42
CA VAL A 8 16.08 -31.93 -7.40
C VAL A 8 14.62 -31.59 -7.64
N ILE A 9 13.73 -32.17 -6.82
CA ILE A 9 12.31 -31.79 -6.77
C ILE A 9 12.23 -30.47 -6.01
N SER A 10 12.16 -29.37 -6.76
CA SER A 10 11.87 -28.05 -6.22
C SER A 10 10.38 -28.00 -5.86
N PHE A 11 10.07 -28.18 -4.57
CA PHE A 11 8.72 -27.99 -4.05
C PHE A 11 8.33 -26.52 -4.20
N MET A 12 7.37 -26.23 -5.09
CA MET A 12 6.75 -24.92 -5.19
C MET A 12 5.88 -24.67 -3.95
N VAL A 13 6.29 -23.71 -3.13
CA VAL A 13 5.67 -23.33 -1.85
C VAL A 13 4.50 -22.37 -2.08
N ALA A 14 3.57 -22.70 -2.98
CA ALA A 14 2.36 -21.90 -3.19
C ALA A 14 1.26 -22.17 -2.13
N GLY A 15 1.45 -23.17 -1.26
CA GLY A 15 0.44 -23.61 -0.27
C GLY A 15 0.53 -23.02 1.14
N CYS A 16 1.47 -22.09 1.41
CA CYS A 16 1.65 -21.57 2.77
C CYS A 16 0.55 -20.62 3.22
N GLN A 17 -0.01 -19.81 2.32
CA GLN A 17 -1.06 -18.83 2.68
C GLN A 17 -2.40 -19.50 2.98
N SER A 18 -2.83 -20.46 2.16
CA SER A 18 -4.06 -21.23 2.42
C SER A 18 -3.97 -22.00 3.75
N THR A 19 -2.83 -22.63 4.03
CA THR A 19 -2.58 -23.35 5.29
C THR A 19 -2.61 -22.40 6.50
N TYR A 20 -2.08 -21.18 6.38
CA TYR A 20 -2.12 -20.17 7.44
C TYR A 20 -3.56 -19.76 7.77
N TYR A 21 -4.36 -19.39 6.78
CA TYR A 21 -5.76 -18.98 7.03
C TYR A 21 -6.62 -20.14 7.54
N SER A 22 -6.43 -21.36 7.03
CA SER A 22 -7.11 -22.56 7.56
C SER A 22 -6.71 -22.90 9.00
N ALA A 23 -5.50 -22.56 9.44
CA ALA A 23 -5.09 -22.73 10.84
C ALA A 23 -5.77 -21.69 11.75
N MET A 24 -5.94 -20.45 11.29
CA MET A 24 -6.65 -19.38 12.01
C MET A 24 -8.13 -19.72 12.22
N GLU A 25 -8.79 -20.34 11.24
CA GLU A 25 -10.18 -20.77 11.38
C GLU A 25 -10.38 -21.87 12.41
N LYS A 26 -9.41 -22.78 12.56
CA LYS A 26 -9.45 -23.83 13.59
C LYS A 26 -9.42 -23.27 15.00
N VAL A 27 -8.90 -22.06 15.18
CA VAL A 27 -8.90 -21.33 16.46
C VAL A 27 -10.00 -20.26 16.53
N GLY A 28 -10.95 -20.27 15.58
CA GLY A 28 -12.15 -19.44 15.59
C GLY A 28 -12.03 -18.07 14.92
N ILE A 29 -10.93 -17.80 14.19
CA ILE A 29 -10.73 -16.53 13.47
C ILE A 29 -11.04 -16.74 11.99
N HIS A 30 -12.09 -16.07 11.50
CA HIS A 30 -12.55 -16.24 10.12
C HIS A 30 -11.80 -15.33 9.15
N LYS A 31 -11.61 -15.79 7.89
CA LYS A 31 -10.96 -14.98 6.82
C LYS A 31 -11.60 -13.60 6.64
N ARG A 32 -12.91 -13.49 6.86
CA ARG A 32 -13.63 -12.20 6.79
C ARG A 32 -13.12 -11.20 7.83
N ASP A 33 -12.88 -11.64 9.06
CA ASP A 33 -12.39 -10.77 10.12
C ASP A 33 -10.94 -10.38 9.87
N ILE A 34 -10.11 -11.34 9.43
CA ILE A 34 -8.74 -11.07 8.98
C ILE A 34 -8.72 -10.05 7.83
N MET A 35 -9.62 -10.18 6.85
CA MET A 35 -9.74 -9.22 5.75
C MET A 35 -10.07 -7.81 6.26
N VAL A 36 -11.00 -7.67 7.20
CA VAL A 36 -11.32 -6.38 7.82
C VAL A 36 -10.08 -5.79 8.48
N ASP A 37 -9.38 -6.57 9.31
CA ASP A 37 -8.18 -6.12 10.02
C ASP A 37 -7.09 -5.67 9.05
N ARG A 38 -6.87 -6.41 7.95
CA ARG A 38 -5.89 -6.01 6.92
C ARG A 38 -6.25 -4.71 6.21
N ILE A 39 -7.53 -4.47 5.99
CA ILE A 39 -7.99 -3.23 5.35
C ILE A 39 -7.83 -2.05 6.33
N GLU A 40 -8.17 -2.24 7.60
CA GLU A 40 -7.96 -1.22 8.65
C GLU A 40 -6.45 -0.91 8.82
N ASP A 41 -5.58 -1.94 8.85
CA ASP A 41 -4.12 -1.79 8.83
C ASP A 41 -3.63 -0.99 7.60
N THR A 42 -4.26 -1.20 6.44
CA THR A 42 -3.92 -0.49 5.19
C THR A 42 -4.32 0.97 5.27
N GLN A 43 -5.49 1.29 5.83
CA GLN A 43 -5.93 2.66 6.06
C GLN A 43 -4.95 3.40 6.97
N SER A 44 -4.56 2.79 8.09
CA SER A 44 -3.57 3.40 8.99
C SER A 44 -2.20 3.59 8.34
N ALA A 45 -1.78 2.69 7.46
CA ALA A 45 -0.54 2.88 6.70
C ALA A 45 -0.64 4.04 5.70
N GLN A 46 -1.79 4.23 5.04
CA GLN A 46 -2.03 5.36 4.16
C GLN A 46 -2.08 6.69 4.93
N GLU A 47 -2.73 6.74 6.09
CA GLU A 47 -2.77 7.93 6.95
C GLU A 47 -1.35 8.33 7.40
N GLN A 48 -0.54 7.36 7.84
CA GLN A 48 0.87 7.62 8.20
C GLN A 48 1.71 8.08 7.00
N ALA A 49 1.46 7.51 5.81
CA ALA A 49 2.16 7.96 4.61
C ALA A 49 1.77 9.40 4.22
N GLN A 50 0.50 9.79 4.37
CA GLN A 50 0.06 11.18 4.14
C GLN A 50 0.82 12.15 5.04
N GLU A 51 0.92 11.83 6.34
CA GLU A 51 1.67 12.62 7.31
C GLU A 51 3.16 12.70 6.93
N GLN A 52 3.76 11.58 6.54
CA GLN A 52 5.19 11.52 6.18
C GLN A 52 5.51 12.35 4.93
N PHE A 53 4.71 12.25 3.86
CA PHE A 53 4.93 13.06 2.65
C PHE A 53 4.72 14.56 2.91
N GLN A 54 3.82 14.91 3.82
CA GLN A 54 3.64 16.29 4.26
C GLN A 54 4.86 16.78 5.06
N SER A 55 5.40 15.96 5.97
CA SER A 55 6.63 16.26 6.72
C SER A 55 7.82 16.48 5.79
N ALA A 56 8.01 15.61 4.80
CA ALA A 56 9.05 15.75 3.79
C ALA A 56 8.91 17.05 2.97
N LEU A 57 7.67 17.46 2.64
CA LEU A 57 7.42 18.71 1.94
C LEU A 57 7.76 19.93 2.82
N GLU A 58 7.43 19.89 4.11
CA GLU A 58 7.74 20.95 5.06
C GLU A 58 9.24 21.09 5.27
N GLN A 59 9.96 19.97 5.39
CA GLN A 59 11.41 19.97 5.47
C GLN A 59 12.04 20.49 4.18
N PHE A 60 11.50 20.11 3.01
CA PHE A 60 11.96 20.66 1.75
C PHE A 60 11.70 22.17 1.65
N GLN A 61 10.57 22.64 2.16
CA GLN A 61 10.27 24.08 2.27
C GLN A 61 11.29 24.80 3.16
N SER A 62 11.71 24.19 4.27
CA SER A 62 12.76 24.73 5.14
C SER A 62 14.08 24.89 4.40
N VAL A 63 14.51 23.85 3.66
CA VAL A 63 15.74 23.86 2.86
C VAL A 63 15.73 24.97 1.81
N ILE A 64 14.62 25.16 1.08
CA ILE A 64 14.58 26.19 0.04
C ILE A 64 14.49 27.61 0.61
N ASN A 65 13.98 27.79 1.84
CA ASN A 65 13.92 29.10 2.51
C ASN A 65 15.13 29.36 3.41
N PHE A 66 16.16 28.53 3.31
CA PHE A 66 17.40 28.65 4.05
C PHE A 66 18.09 30.00 3.78
N ASP A 67 18.34 30.77 4.84
CA ASP A 67 18.96 32.10 4.81
C ASP A 67 20.24 32.14 5.67
N GLY A 68 21.05 31.08 5.55
CA GLY A 68 22.28 30.89 6.31
C GLY A 68 22.14 29.88 7.46
N GLY A 69 23.28 29.45 8.01
CA GLY A 69 23.37 28.38 9.00
C GLY A 69 24.13 27.16 8.46
N ASP A 70 23.83 25.99 9.01
CA ASP A 70 24.44 24.72 8.61
C ASP A 70 23.61 24.02 7.53
N LEU A 71 24.08 24.09 6.29
CA LEU A 71 23.42 23.47 5.14
C LEU A 71 23.61 21.95 5.10
N GLU A 72 24.64 21.43 5.76
CA GLU A 72 24.85 19.99 5.92
C GLU A 72 23.78 19.40 6.84
N ALA A 73 23.46 20.09 7.94
CA ALA A 73 22.34 19.71 8.81
C ALA A 73 21.00 19.70 8.05
N ALA A 74 20.71 20.77 7.29
CA ALA A 74 19.47 20.85 6.51
C ALA A 74 19.37 19.75 5.43
N TYR A 75 20.50 19.37 4.82
CA TYR A 75 20.58 18.22 3.93
C TYR A 75 20.29 16.90 4.65
N ASN A 76 20.89 16.68 5.83
CA ASN A 76 20.71 15.44 6.59
C ASN A 76 19.25 15.25 6.99
N ASP A 77 18.59 16.32 7.44
CA ASP A 77 17.16 16.31 7.78
C ASP A 77 16.30 15.99 6.55
N LEU A 78 16.57 16.62 5.39
CA LEU A 78 15.83 16.32 4.15
C LEU A 78 16.05 14.87 3.68
N ASN A 79 17.28 14.35 3.81
CA ASN A 79 17.58 12.97 3.46
C ASN A 79 16.83 11.99 4.39
N ALA A 80 16.73 12.29 5.68
CA ALA A 80 15.98 11.47 6.64
C ALA A 80 14.49 11.41 6.26
N GLU A 81 13.87 12.55 5.97
CA GLU A 81 12.46 12.60 5.54
C GLU A 81 12.20 11.84 4.24
N TYR A 82 13.17 11.84 3.32
CA TYR A 82 13.11 11.02 2.10
C TYR A 82 13.19 9.52 2.40
N GLU A 83 14.10 9.09 3.27
CA GLU A 83 14.23 7.68 3.69
C GLU A 83 12.97 7.20 4.43
N ASP A 84 12.40 8.02 5.29
CA ASP A 84 11.15 7.72 5.99
C ASP A 84 9.96 7.66 5.01
N SER A 85 9.94 8.51 3.98
CA SER A 85 8.95 8.45 2.90
C SER A 85 9.04 7.15 2.09
N LEU A 86 10.26 6.65 1.81
CA LEU A 86 10.46 5.34 1.18
C LEU A 86 9.90 4.22 2.04
N ALA A 87 10.19 4.23 3.34
CA ALA A 87 9.71 3.22 4.27
C ALA A 87 8.18 3.24 4.40
N ALA A 88 7.57 4.43 4.44
CA ALA A 88 6.11 4.58 4.45
C ALA A 88 5.47 4.02 3.17
N ALA A 89 6.07 4.29 2.01
CA ALA A 89 5.57 3.77 0.74
C ALA A 89 5.66 2.24 0.65
N GLU A 90 6.77 1.66 1.08
CA GLU A 90 6.92 0.19 1.12
C GLU A 90 5.90 -0.45 2.07
N LYS A 91 5.67 0.17 3.23
CA LYS A 91 4.64 -0.29 4.17
C LYS A 91 3.25 -0.27 3.53
N VAL A 92 2.88 0.77 2.79
CA VAL A 92 1.59 0.83 2.08
C VAL A 92 1.50 -0.32 1.05
N ARG A 93 2.55 -0.55 0.26
CA ARG A 93 2.62 -1.64 -0.72
C ARG A 93 2.42 -3.01 -0.08
N ASP A 94 3.13 -3.29 1.02
CA ASP A 94 3.01 -4.54 1.77
C ASP A 94 1.59 -4.77 2.31
N ARG A 95 0.94 -3.71 2.80
CA ARG A 95 -0.43 -3.80 3.32
C ARG A 95 -1.44 -4.08 2.22
N ILE A 96 -1.30 -3.44 1.05
CA ILE A 96 -2.14 -3.73 -0.12
C ILE A 96 -1.99 -5.19 -0.56
N ALA A 97 -0.75 -5.70 -0.64
CA ALA A 97 -0.50 -7.10 -0.98
C ALA A 97 -1.11 -8.07 0.05
N SER A 98 -1.07 -7.72 1.34
CA SER A 98 -1.70 -8.50 2.42
C SER A 98 -3.22 -8.58 2.28
N VAL A 99 -3.87 -7.46 1.92
CA VAL A 99 -5.31 -7.42 1.61
C VAL A 99 -5.64 -8.31 0.42
N GLN A 100 -4.84 -8.26 -0.65
CA GLN A 100 -5.05 -9.12 -1.81
C GLN A 100 -4.97 -10.61 -1.47
N SER A 101 -3.93 -11.02 -0.74
CA SER A 101 -3.72 -12.42 -0.34
C SER A 101 -4.90 -13.01 0.45
N VAL A 102 -5.42 -12.30 1.45
CA VAL A 102 -6.57 -12.80 2.24
C VAL A 102 -7.86 -12.77 1.44
N SER A 103 -7.99 -11.83 0.50
CA SER A 103 -9.18 -11.70 -0.34
C SER A 103 -9.31 -12.81 -1.36
N ASP A 104 -8.21 -13.17 -2.01
CA ASP A 104 -8.17 -14.30 -2.94
C ASP A 104 -8.56 -15.59 -2.21
N ALA A 105 -7.96 -15.86 -1.05
CA ALA A 105 -8.29 -17.03 -0.23
C ALA A 105 -9.76 -17.07 0.21
N LEU A 106 -10.33 -15.93 0.60
CA LEU A 106 -11.75 -15.84 1.00
C LEU A 106 -12.68 -16.10 -0.17
N PHE A 107 -12.40 -15.49 -1.34
CA PHE A 107 -13.28 -15.63 -2.49
C PHE A 107 -13.21 -17.01 -3.12
N ASP A 108 -12.04 -17.65 -3.14
CA ASP A 108 -11.87 -19.01 -3.64
C ASP A 108 -12.66 -20.01 -2.79
N GLU A 109 -12.53 -19.93 -1.46
CA GLU A 109 -13.30 -20.77 -0.53
C GLU A 109 -14.81 -20.56 -0.70
N TRP A 110 -15.26 -19.31 -0.78
CA TRP A 110 -16.69 -19.02 -0.97
C TRP A 110 -17.21 -19.62 -2.27
N GLU A 111 -16.44 -19.58 -3.37
CA GLU A 111 -16.82 -20.23 -4.63
C GLU A 111 -16.90 -21.75 -4.53
N GLU A 112 -15.97 -22.38 -3.81
CA GLU A 112 -16.01 -23.82 -3.57
C GLU A 112 -17.27 -24.22 -2.77
N GLU A 113 -17.59 -23.46 -1.72
CA GLU A 113 -18.75 -23.70 -0.85
C GLU A 113 -20.10 -23.54 -1.57
N LEU A 114 -20.18 -22.74 -2.65
CA LEU A 114 -21.38 -22.67 -3.48
C LEU A 114 -21.83 -24.04 -4.01
N ASN A 115 -20.89 -24.97 -4.20
CA ASN A 115 -21.18 -26.33 -4.69
C ASN A 115 -21.75 -27.25 -3.59
N LEU A 116 -21.64 -26.86 -2.32
CA LEU A 116 -22.11 -27.65 -1.18
C LEU A 116 -23.60 -27.43 -0.89
N TYR A 117 -24.16 -26.29 -1.34
CA TYR A 117 -25.57 -25.98 -1.16
C TYR A 117 -26.48 -27.02 -1.82
N LYS A 118 -27.47 -27.51 -1.04
CA LYS A 118 -28.56 -28.36 -1.56
C LYS A 118 -29.79 -27.57 -1.99
N SER A 119 -29.95 -26.35 -1.47
CA SER A 119 -31.03 -25.45 -1.84
C SER A 119 -30.59 -24.49 -2.95
N ASP A 120 -31.26 -24.58 -4.10
CA ASP A 120 -31.00 -23.70 -5.23
C ASP A 120 -31.28 -22.23 -4.95
N SER A 121 -32.27 -21.92 -4.10
CA SER A 121 -32.57 -20.54 -3.73
C SER A 121 -31.44 -19.94 -2.88
N LEU A 122 -30.95 -20.69 -1.89
CA LEU A 122 -29.84 -20.27 -1.04
C LEU A 122 -28.52 -20.16 -1.82
N ARG A 123 -28.24 -21.12 -2.71
CA ARG A 123 -27.07 -21.07 -3.60
C ARG A 123 -27.08 -19.81 -4.47
N ARG A 124 -28.21 -19.49 -5.11
CA ARG A 124 -28.35 -18.28 -5.94
C ARG A 124 -28.18 -17.00 -5.12
N ALA A 125 -28.76 -16.94 -3.92
CA ALA A 125 -28.60 -15.79 -3.03
C ALA A 125 -27.13 -15.58 -2.61
N SER A 126 -26.44 -16.67 -2.22
CA SER A 126 -25.02 -16.63 -1.84
C SER A 126 -24.12 -16.21 -3.00
N ALA A 127 -24.34 -16.77 -4.20
CA ALA A 127 -23.60 -16.40 -5.41
C ALA A 127 -23.80 -14.92 -5.80
N GLN A 128 -25.01 -14.38 -5.62
CA GLN A 128 -25.29 -12.97 -5.85
C GLN A 128 -24.53 -12.08 -4.84
N LYS A 129 -24.53 -12.44 -3.55
CA LYS A 129 -23.75 -11.72 -2.53
C LYS A 129 -22.25 -11.77 -2.85
N LEU A 130 -21.70 -12.92 -3.22
CA LEU A 130 -20.29 -13.05 -3.64
C LEU A 130 -19.95 -12.10 -4.80
N LYS A 131 -20.78 -12.09 -5.85
CA LYS A 131 -20.62 -11.20 -7.01
C LYS A 131 -20.63 -9.73 -6.60
N ASP A 132 -21.55 -9.34 -5.72
CA ASP A 132 -21.67 -7.97 -5.24
C ASP A 132 -20.50 -7.56 -4.34
N THR A 133 -19.98 -8.49 -3.53
CA THR A 133 -18.77 -8.28 -2.70
C THR A 133 -17.54 -8.12 -3.58
N ARG A 134 -17.31 -9.00 -4.56
CA ARG A 134 -16.17 -8.91 -5.50
C ARG A 134 -16.14 -7.59 -6.25
N ARG A 135 -17.31 -7.09 -6.70
CA ARG A 135 -17.41 -5.79 -7.38
C ARG A 135 -17.00 -4.63 -6.46
N GLN A 136 -17.36 -4.68 -5.19
CA GLN A 136 -16.99 -3.65 -4.21
C GLN A 136 -15.51 -3.72 -3.86
N TYR A 137 -15.00 -4.93 -3.66
CA TYR A 137 -13.58 -5.20 -3.45
C TYR A 137 -12.72 -4.64 -4.59
N GLN A 138 -13.07 -4.92 -5.85
CA GLN A 138 -12.33 -4.42 -7.01
C GLN A 138 -12.25 -2.89 -7.05
N ARG A 139 -13.34 -2.19 -6.69
CA ARG A 139 -13.32 -0.72 -6.63
C ARG A 139 -12.36 -0.19 -5.59
N MET A 140 -12.34 -0.80 -4.41
CA MET A 140 -11.40 -0.47 -3.34
C MET A 140 -9.94 -0.76 -3.76
N MET A 141 -9.68 -1.93 -4.35
CA MET A 141 -8.33 -2.30 -4.80
C MET A 141 -7.78 -1.35 -5.86
N VAL A 142 -8.60 -0.96 -6.85
CA VAL A 142 -8.18 0.01 -7.86
C VAL A 142 -7.80 1.36 -7.23
N SER A 143 -8.52 1.82 -6.20
CA SER A 143 -8.13 3.06 -5.50
C SER A 143 -6.85 2.91 -4.67
N LEU A 144 -6.66 1.74 -4.03
CA LEU A 144 -5.45 1.42 -3.28
C LEU A 144 -4.22 1.42 -4.20
N GLU A 145 -4.27 0.66 -5.30
CA GLU A 145 -3.21 0.56 -6.29
C GLU A 145 -2.89 1.92 -6.93
N LYS A 146 -3.91 2.71 -7.25
CA LYS A 146 -3.71 4.07 -7.80
C LYS A 146 -2.93 4.95 -6.83
N SER A 147 -3.28 4.92 -5.54
CA SER A 147 -2.58 5.70 -4.52
C SER A 147 -1.14 5.20 -4.31
N GLU A 148 -0.90 3.89 -4.39
CA GLU A 148 0.44 3.30 -4.29
C GLU A 148 1.33 3.72 -5.46
N GLN A 149 0.83 3.61 -6.68
CA GLN A 149 1.54 4.03 -7.89
C GLN A 149 1.87 5.53 -7.91
N ARG A 150 1.05 6.35 -7.24
CA ARG A 150 1.28 7.81 -7.13
C ARG A 150 2.43 8.17 -6.21
N MET A 151 2.85 7.29 -5.30
CA MET A 151 3.97 7.56 -4.39
C MET A 151 5.31 7.61 -5.15
N GLN A 152 5.51 6.76 -6.15
CA GLN A 152 6.80 6.63 -6.83
C GLN A 152 7.28 7.93 -7.49
N PRO A 153 6.48 8.66 -8.29
CA PRO A 153 6.92 9.93 -8.86
C PRO A 153 7.27 10.99 -7.81
N VAL A 154 6.61 10.99 -6.65
CA VAL A 154 6.92 11.90 -5.55
C VAL A 154 8.27 11.55 -4.92
N LEU A 155 8.51 10.24 -4.69
CA LEU A 155 9.78 9.74 -4.18
C LEU A 155 10.94 10.03 -5.13
N ASP A 156 10.76 9.79 -6.43
CA ASP A 156 11.77 10.07 -7.46
C ASP A 156 12.13 11.57 -7.45
N ALA A 157 11.13 12.44 -7.39
CA ALA A 157 11.35 13.88 -7.34
C ALA A 157 12.12 14.31 -6.08
N PHE A 158 11.81 13.75 -4.90
CA PHE A 158 12.58 14.01 -3.68
C PHE A 158 14.01 13.45 -3.76
N GLN A 159 14.19 12.26 -4.33
CA GLN A 159 15.50 11.65 -4.51
C GLN A 159 16.43 12.57 -5.30
N ASP A 160 15.93 13.14 -6.39
CA ASP A 160 16.68 14.11 -7.20
C ASP A 160 17.11 15.33 -6.38
N GLN A 161 16.23 15.86 -5.52
CA GLN A 161 16.55 17.01 -4.67
C GLN A 161 17.63 16.67 -3.64
N VAL A 162 17.51 15.51 -2.99
CA VAL A 162 18.48 15.01 -2.00
C VAL A 162 19.86 14.80 -2.66
N LEU A 163 19.90 14.10 -3.80
CA LEU A 163 21.15 13.84 -4.53
C LEU A 163 21.80 15.14 -5.02
N TYR A 164 21.00 16.07 -5.53
CA TYR A 164 21.52 17.34 -6.02
C TYR A 164 22.10 18.18 -4.89
N LEU A 165 21.40 18.28 -3.75
CA LEU A 165 21.87 19.03 -2.58
C LEU A 165 23.15 18.42 -1.99
N LYS A 166 23.23 17.09 -1.89
CA LYS A 166 24.40 16.35 -1.38
C LYS A 166 25.73 16.79 -2.01
N HIS A 167 25.71 17.05 -3.32
CA HIS A 167 26.91 17.43 -4.07
C HIS A 167 27.10 18.95 -4.18
N ASN A 168 26.10 19.73 -3.80
CA ASN A 168 26.06 21.16 -4.06
C ASN A 168 25.54 21.93 -2.83
N LEU A 169 26.19 21.79 -1.68
CA LEU A 169 25.84 22.54 -0.46
C LEU A 169 26.19 24.03 -0.59
N ASN A 170 25.46 24.77 -1.41
CA ASN A 170 25.63 26.20 -1.64
C ASN A 170 24.34 26.89 -2.11
N ALA A 171 24.34 28.23 -2.09
CA ALA A 171 23.19 29.06 -2.43
C ALA A 171 22.65 28.89 -3.87
N ARG A 172 23.51 28.47 -4.82
CA ARG A 172 23.05 28.18 -6.20
C ARG A 172 22.20 26.92 -6.23
N ALA A 173 22.52 25.91 -5.41
CA ALA A 173 21.70 24.71 -5.33
C ALA A 173 20.32 25.01 -4.74
N ILE A 174 20.26 25.76 -3.64
CA ILE A 174 19.00 26.22 -3.03
C ILE A 174 18.12 26.93 -4.06
N SER A 175 18.70 27.78 -4.91
CA SER A 175 17.97 28.49 -5.96
C SER A 175 17.40 27.55 -7.04
N ALA A 176 18.10 26.46 -7.37
CA ALA A 176 17.58 25.45 -8.30
C ALA A 176 16.43 24.65 -7.66
N LEU A 177 16.59 24.22 -6.40
CA LEU A 177 15.56 23.49 -5.65
C LEU A 177 14.24 24.29 -5.52
N LYS A 178 14.31 25.63 -5.38
CA LYS A 178 13.12 26.51 -5.39
C LYS A 178 12.27 26.35 -6.65
N GLY A 179 12.88 26.03 -7.79
CA GLY A 179 12.18 25.83 -9.07
C GLY A 179 11.28 24.58 -9.04
N GLU A 180 11.68 23.55 -8.30
CA GLU A 180 10.99 22.26 -8.25
C GLU A 180 9.87 22.21 -7.19
N PHE A 181 9.91 23.11 -6.21
CA PHE A 181 9.01 23.10 -5.05
C PHE A 181 7.52 23.03 -5.40
N ASN A 182 7.06 23.88 -6.33
CA ASN A 182 5.64 23.93 -6.68
C ASN A 182 5.16 22.65 -7.38
N THR A 183 6.03 21.99 -8.15
CA THR A 183 5.72 20.72 -8.81
C THR A 183 5.59 19.60 -7.77
N ILE A 184 6.59 19.47 -6.89
CA ILE A 184 6.59 18.46 -5.82
C ILE A 184 5.39 18.66 -4.89
N LYS A 185 5.11 19.90 -4.50
CA LYS A 185 3.92 20.24 -3.71
C LYS A 185 2.64 19.76 -4.39
N ALA A 186 2.48 20.07 -5.68
CA ALA A 186 1.27 19.70 -6.41
C ALA A 186 1.11 18.17 -6.53
N ASP A 187 2.21 17.43 -6.65
CA ASP A 187 2.17 15.96 -6.70
C ASP A 187 1.84 15.35 -5.33
N ILE A 188 2.34 15.93 -4.24
CA ILE A 188 1.98 15.54 -2.87
C ILE A 188 0.50 15.84 -2.57
N ASP A 189 0.00 17.03 -2.95
CA ASP A 189 -1.42 17.36 -2.78
C ASP A 189 -2.32 16.34 -3.50
N ARG A 190 -1.92 15.89 -4.69
CA ARG A 190 -2.63 14.83 -5.46
C ARG A 190 -2.51 13.46 -4.79
N LEU A 191 -1.33 13.11 -4.29
CA LEU A 191 -1.09 11.85 -3.58
C LEU A 191 -1.98 11.75 -2.33
N ILE A 192 -2.02 12.81 -1.51
CA ILE A 192 -2.86 12.88 -0.32
C ILE A 192 -4.34 12.73 -0.70
N SER A 193 -4.77 13.37 -1.79
CA SER A 193 -6.15 13.22 -2.28
C SER A 193 -6.46 11.80 -2.76
N ASP A 194 -5.57 11.15 -3.52
CA ASP A 194 -5.74 9.77 -3.97
C ASP A 194 -5.78 8.78 -2.77
N MET A 195 -4.94 9.01 -1.74
CA MET A 195 -4.97 8.23 -0.49
C MET A 195 -6.28 8.41 0.28
N GLN A 196 -6.81 9.64 0.38
CA GLN A 196 -8.09 9.89 1.04
C GLN A 196 -9.25 9.16 0.33
N VAL A 197 -9.26 9.18 -1.00
CA VAL A 197 -10.25 8.43 -1.79
C VAL A 197 -10.15 6.93 -1.50
N SER A 198 -8.93 6.38 -1.46
CA SER A 198 -8.69 4.98 -1.12
C SER A 198 -9.19 4.61 0.27
N ILE A 199 -8.88 5.42 1.29
CA ILE A 199 -9.34 5.21 2.67
C ILE A 199 -10.88 5.16 2.72
N ASP A 200 -11.56 6.07 2.01
CA ASP A 200 -13.02 6.12 1.99
C ASP A 200 -13.65 4.95 1.24
N GLN A 201 -13.04 4.46 0.15
CA GLN A 201 -13.48 3.22 -0.52
C GLN A 201 -13.32 2.01 0.40
N SER A 202 -12.22 1.93 1.15
CA SER A 202 -11.98 0.90 2.15
C SER A 202 -13.03 0.91 3.26
N ARG A 203 -13.42 2.09 3.77
CA ARG A 203 -14.51 2.23 4.77
C ARG A 203 -15.84 1.73 4.20
N GLN A 204 -16.15 2.07 2.94
CA GLN A 204 -17.37 1.62 2.28
C GLN A 204 -17.40 0.10 2.12
N PHE A 205 -16.28 -0.51 1.71
CA PHE A 205 -16.17 -1.96 1.57
C PHE A 205 -16.33 -2.67 2.92
N ILE A 206 -15.62 -2.23 3.96
CA ILE A 206 -15.76 -2.79 5.32
C ILE A 206 -17.22 -2.74 5.78
N LYS A 207 -17.91 -1.61 5.58
CA LYS A 207 -19.32 -1.47 5.94
C LYS A 207 -20.20 -2.47 5.19
N ALA A 208 -19.99 -2.66 3.90
CA ALA A 208 -20.75 -3.61 3.10
C ALA A 208 -20.46 -5.08 3.46
N LEU A 209 -19.21 -5.38 3.83
CA LEU A 209 -18.78 -6.71 4.25
C LEU A 209 -19.36 -7.10 5.62
N LYS A 210 -19.48 -6.13 6.54
CA LYS A 210 -20.07 -6.30 7.88
C LYS A 210 -21.62 -6.32 7.87
N GLN A 211 -22.27 -5.99 6.75
CA GLN A 211 -23.74 -6.04 6.67
C GLN A 211 -24.26 -7.48 6.56
N PRO A 212 -25.25 -7.86 7.41
CA PRO A 212 -25.83 -9.21 7.43
C PRO A 212 -26.51 -9.61 6.11
#